data_AF-A0A958IY10-F1
#
_entry.id   AF-A0A958IY10-F1
#
_cell.length_a   1.000
_cell.length_b   1.000
_cell.length_c   1.000
_cell.angle_alpha   90.00
_cell.angle_beta   90.00
_cell.angle_gamma   90.00
#
_symmetry.space_group_name_H-M   'P 1'
#
loop_
_entity.id
_entity.type
_entity.pdbx_description
1 polymer ?
#
loop_
_entity_poly.entity_id
_entity_poly.type
_entity_poly.pdbx_seq_one_letter_code
_entity_poly.pdbx_strand_id
1 'polypeptide(L)' 'MPKTAIAGNRGEEIRSDCFVSLEMKTAGGIEIELNSRVKSIFGRTIIERCREVLHFFSVKNARVYIEDSGALDFVL' A
#
# COMPACT_ATOMS: atom_id res chain seq x y z
N MET A 1 -10.64 -8.11 -17.43
CA MET A 1 -10.86 -7.49 -16.11
C MET A 1 -9.50 -7.32 -15.44
N PRO A 2 -9.20 -6.17 -14.82
CA PRO A 2 -7.99 -6.01 -14.04
C PRO A 2 -7.98 -7.02 -12.88
N LYS A 3 -6.81 -7.60 -12.59
CA LYS A 3 -6.65 -8.50 -11.44
C LYS A 3 -6.40 -7.64 -10.21
N THR A 4 -7.35 -7.65 -9.28
CA THR A 4 -7.27 -6.88 -8.04
C THR A 4 -7.20 -7.81 -6.84
N ALA A 5 -6.31 -7.51 -5.90
CA ALA A 5 -6.22 -8.15 -4.60
C ALA A 5 -6.32 -7.10 -3.49
N ILE A 6 -6.83 -7.50 -2.33
CA ILE A 6 -6.94 -6.65 -1.13
C ILE A 6 -6.48 -7.41 0.11
N ALA A 7 -5.92 -6.69 1.08
CA ALA A 7 -5.54 -7.22 2.39
C ALA A 7 -5.69 -6.14 3.48
N GLY A 8 -5.88 -6.56 4.73
CA GLY A 8 -6.05 -5.69 5.89
C GLY A 8 -7.48 -5.16 6.09
N ASN A 9 -7.72 -4.48 7.21
CA ASN A 9 -8.99 -3.83 7.51
C ASN A 9 -8.94 -2.33 7.24
N ARG A 10 -10.07 -1.75 6.82
CA ARG A 10 -10.23 -0.30 6.59
C ARG A 10 -11.54 0.22 7.16
N GLY A 11 -11.60 1.52 7.43
CA GLY A 11 -12.79 2.19 7.99
C GLY A 11 -12.47 3.09 9.18
N GLU A 12 -13.40 3.97 9.53
CA GLU A 12 -13.19 5.02 10.55
C GLU A 12 -12.83 4.47 11.94
N GLU A 13 -13.39 3.32 12.31
CA GLU A 13 -13.18 2.67 13.61
C GLU A 13 -11.89 1.84 13.67
N ILE A 14 -11.25 1.56 12.53
CA ILE A 14 -10.03 0.76 12.49
C ILE A 14 -8.85 1.55 13.05
N ARG A 15 -8.05 0.88 13.88
CA ARG A 15 -6.84 1.42 14.49
C ARG A 15 -5.70 0.43 14.33
N SER A 16 -4.49 0.96 14.16
CA SER A 16 -3.25 0.18 14.16
C SER A 16 -3.21 -0.95 13.11
N ASP A 17 -3.96 -0.81 12.02
CA ASP A 17 -3.97 -1.73 10.88
C ASP A 17 -3.75 -0.97 9.57
N CYS A 18 -3.33 -1.69 8.53
CA CYS A 18 -3.01 -1.17 7.22
C CYS A 18 -3.78 -1.95 6.15
N PHE A 19 -4.69 -1.25 5.46
CA PHE A 19 -5.35 -1.79 4.29
C PHE A 19 -4.56 -1.50 3.02
N VAL A 20 -4.45 -2.50 2.15
CA VAL A 20 -3.80 -2.37 0.85
C VAL A 20 -4.71 -2.93 -0.24
N SER A 21 -4.84 -2.20 -1.35
CA SER A 21 -5.34 -2.75 -2.60
C SER A 21 -4.25 -2.70 -3.67
N LEU A 22 -4.16 -3.77 -4.45
CA LEU A 22 -3.22 -3.93 -5.55
C LEU A 22 -4.00 -4.26 -6.82
N GLU A 23 -3.90 -3.41 -7.83
CA GLU A 23 -4.43 -3.65 -9.16
C GLU A 23 -3.28 -3.83 -10.16
N MET A 24 -3.23 -4.99 -10.81
CA MET A 24 -2.22 -5.28 -11.84
C MET A 24 -2.54 -4.53 -13.13
N LYS A 25 -1.54 -3.81 -13.65
CA LYS A 25 -1.63 -3.06 -14.90
C LYS A 25 -0.80 -3.74 -15.98
N THR A 26 -1.14 -3.49 -17.25
CA THR A 26 -0.34 -3.95 -18.39
C THR A 26 0.84 -3.03 -18.69
N ALA A 27 0.73 -1.74 -18.36
CA ALA A 27 1.76 -0.72 -18.58
C ALA A 27 1.59 0.48 -17.60
N GLY A 28 2.52 1.44 -17.65
CA GLY A 28 2.42 2.70 -16.94
C GLY A 28 3.11 2.75 -15.56
N GLY A 29 3.93 1.75 -15.24
CA GLY A 29 4.74 1.74 -14.02
C GLY A 29 3.94 1.50 -12.74
N ILE A 30 4.61 1.70 -11.61
CA ILE A 30 4.04 1.60 -10.26
C ILE A 30 3.49 2.97 -9.84
N GLU A 31 2.20 3.02 -9.55
CA GLU A 31 1.48 4.15 -8.98
C GLU A 31 1.08 3.81 -7.55
N ILE A 32 1.51 4.59 -6.55
CA ILE A 32 1.19 4.35 -5.14
C ILE A 32 0.49 5.58 -4.58
N GLU A 33 -0.72 5.37 -4.06
CA GLU A 33 -1.47 6.37 -3.31
C GLU A 33 -1.48 5.97 -1.82
N LEU A 34 -1.04 6.89 -0.96
CA LEU A 34 -0.98 6.69 0.49
C LEU A 34 -1.92 7.66 1.21
N ASN A 35 -2.91 7.10 1.89
CA ASN A 35 -3.67 7.71 2.96
C ASN A 35 -3.16 7.17 4.31
N SER A 36 -2.65 8.02 5.20
CA SER A 36 -2.10 7.57 6.47
C SER A 36 -2.26 8.62 7.56
N ARG A 37 -2.62 8.19 8.77
CA ARG A 37 -2.65 9.05 9.97
C ARG A 37 -1.27 9.52 10.41
N VAL A 38 -0.21 8.80 10.03
CA VAL A 38 1.19 9.10 10.36
C VAL A 38 2.01 9.52 9.13
N LYS A 39 1.34 9.92 8.04
CA LYS A 39 1.94 10.28 6.75
C LYS A 39 3.06 11.32 6.85
N SER A 40 2.93 12.30 7.74
CA SER A 40 3.92 13.38 7.93
C SER A 40 5.27 12.87 8.44
N ILE A 41 5.28 11.75 9.17
CA ILE A 41 6.49 11.18 9.79
C ILE A 41 6.96 9.95 9.00
N PHE A 42 6.05 9.02 8.70
CA PHE A 42 6.41 7.71 8.13
C PHE A 42 6.00 7.52 6.67
N GLY A 43 5.35 8.51 6.05
CA GLY A 43 4.77 8.33 4.71
C GLY A 43 5.80 7.94 3.63
N ARG A 44 7.03 8.47 3.71
CA ARG A 44 8.12 8.08 2.80
C ARG A 44 8.50 6.62 2.99
N THR A 45 8.73 6.20 4.24
CA THR A 45 9.15 4.83 4.58
C THR A 45 8.10 3.79 4.18
N ILE A 46 6.80 4.10 4.37
CA ILE A 46 5.69 3.22 3.94
C ILE A 46 5.74 3.01 2.42
N ILE A 47 5.92 4.09 1.64
CA ILE A 47 5.99 4.02 0.18
C ILE A 47 7.25 3.26 -0.28
N GLU A 48 8.39 3.49 0.36
CA GLU A 48 9.65 2.81 0.04
C GLU A 48 9.55 1.30 0.30
N ARG A 49 9.04 0.88 1.46
CA ARG A 49 8.77 -0.54 1.76
C ARG A 49 7.81 -1.18 0.75
N CYS A 50 6.72 -0.49 0.40
CA CYS A 50 5.80 -0.99 -0.63
C CYS A 50 6.52 -1.20 -1.97
N ARG A 51 7.38 -0.26 -2.39
CA ARG A 51 8.18 -0.42 -3.62
C ARG A 51 9.18 -1.57 -3.53
N GLU A 52 9.83 -1.76 -2.39
CA GLU A 52 10.76 -2.87 -2.17
C GLU A 52 10.05 -4.23 -2.32
N VAL A 53 8.86 -4.38 -1.72
CA VAL A 53 8.06 -5.61 -1.85
C VAL A 53 7.61 -5.85 -3.29
N LEU A 54 7.09 -4.81 -3.97
CA LEU A 54 6.71 -4.94 -5.38
C LEU A 54 7.92 -5.29 -6.27
N HIS A 55 9.08 -4.70 -5.99
CA HIS A 55 10.32 -4.99 -6.70
C HIS A 55 10.79 -6.43 -6.46
N PHE A 56 10.76 -6.90 -5.21
CA PHE A 56 11.10 -8.27 -4.84
C PHE A 56 10.28 -9.30 -5.65
N PHE A 57 8.97 -9.04 -5.82
CA PHE A 57 8.10 -9.88 -6.64
C PHE A 57 8.12 -9.55 -8.15
N SER A 58 9.07 -8.71 -8.61
CA SER A 58 9.20 -8.30 -10.01
C SER A 58 7.94 -7.67 -10.62
N VAL A 59 7.11 -7.03 -9.78
CA VAL A 59 5.93 -6.29 -10.23
C VAL A 59 6.38 -4.96 -10.83
N LYS A 60 6.11 -4.77 -12.13
CA LYS A 60 6.55 -3.57 -12.87
C LYS A 60 5.44 -2.55 -13.11
N ASN A 61 4.20 -3.01 -13.20
CA ASN A 61 3.04 -2.19 -13.57
C ASN A 61 1.89 -2.50 -12.62
N ALA A 62 1.60 -1.58 -11.72
CA ALA A 62 0.54 -1.74 -10.74
C ALA A 62 0.04 -0.39 -10.23
N ARG A 63 -1.22 -0.38 -9.78
CA ARG A 63 -1.75 0.69 -8.93
C ARG A 63 -1.94 0.11 -7.53
N VAL A 64 -1.37 0.80 -6.55
CA VAL A 64 -1.49 0.45 -5.14
C VAL A 64 -2.15 1.58 -4.40
N TYR A 65 -3.16 1.25 -3.61
CA TYR A 65 -3.75 2.15 -2.63
C TYR A 65 -3.49 1.61 -1.25
N ILE A 66 -2.99 2.46 -0.35
CA ILE A 66 -2.67 2.13 1.03
C ILE A 66 -3.47 3.07 1.94
N GLU A 67 -4.20 2.48 2.89
CA GLU A 67 -4.89 3.18 3.97
C GLU A 67 -4.34 2.70 5.31
N ASP A 68 -3.44 3.49 5.89
CA ASP A 68 -2.76 3.19 7.15
C ASP A 68 -3.36 3.98 8.34
N SER A 69 -3.85 3.24 9.34
CA SER A 69 -4.45 3.80 10.55
C SER A 69 -3.48 3.87 11.72
N GLY A 70 -2.18 4.06 11.43
CA GLY A 70 -1.10 4.11 12.43
C GLY A 70 -0.64 2.73 12.86
N ALA A 71 -0.55 1.79 11.90
CA ALA A 71 -0.05 0.45 12.15
C ALA A 71 1.42 0.47 12.58
N LEU A 72 1.81 -0.56 13.35
CA LEU A 72 3.21 -0.73 13.73
C LEU A 72 4.00 -1.33 12.55
N ASP A 73 5.30 -1.07 12.51
CA ASP A 73 6.19 -1.48 11.42
C ASP A 73 6.16 -2.97 11.05
N PHE A 74 5.80 -3.87 11.97
CA PHE A 74 5.70 -5.30 11.68
C PHE A 74 4.41 -5.70 10.96
N VAL A 75 3.44 -4.79 10.87
CA VAL A 75 2.22 -4.94 10.06
C VAL A 75 2.47 -4.57 8.60
N LEU A 76 3.51 -3.76 8.34
CA LEU A 76 3.83 -3.09 7.07
C LEU A 76 4.90 -3.78 6.24
#